data_AF-A0A8D0GPX0-F1
#
_entry.id   AF-A0A8D0GPX0-F1
#
_cell.length_a   1.000
_cell.length_b   1.000
_cell.length_c   1.000
_cell.angle_alpha   90.00
_cell.angle_beta   90.00
_cell.angle_gamma   90.00
#
_symmetry.space_group_name_H-M   'P 1'
#
loop_
_entity.id
_entity.type
_entity.pdbx_description
1 polymer ?
#
loop_
_entity_poly.entity_id
_entity_poly.type
_entity_poly.pdbx_seq_one_letter_code
_entity_poly.pdbx_strand_id
1 'polypeptide(L)'
;MVLFLGPLIQLSMDCPWELLDGLKVALDPRFWLLCLSDMRWLRNQVIAPLTEELVFRACMLPMLVPCTGLGPAVFTCPLFFGVAHFHHVIEQLRFRQGSTASIFLSAAFQFSYTAVFGAYTAFIFIRTGHLIGPVLCHSFCNYIGFPAICAALEHPQRLTVVFFYMLGMGLFLVLLHPMTDPAFFGYLPI
;
A
#
# COMPACT_ATOMS: atom_id res chain seq x y z
N MET A 1 5.85 -3.97 3.62
CA MET A 1 5.95 -3.70 5.07
C MET A 1 7.27 -3.04 5.44
N VAL A 2 8.44 -3.66 5.17
CA VAL A 2 9.77 -3.15 5.57
C VAL A 2 10.04 -1.70 5.15
N LEU A 3 9.55 -1.29 3.97
CA LEU A 3 9.65 0.09 3.49
C LEU A 3 9.11 1.14 4.49
N PHE A 4 8.10 0.77 5.29
CA PHE A 4 7.45 1.64 6.25
C PHE A 4 8.14 1.69 7.63
N LEU A 5 9.36 1.16 7.76
CA LEU A 5 10.11 1.23 9.01
C LEU A 5 10.24 2.68 9.53
N GLY A 6 10.61 3.63 8.66
CA GLY A 6 10.67 5.05 9.00
C GLY A 6 9.35 5.62 9.52
N PRO A 7 8.24 5.54 8.75
CA PRO A 7 6.92 5.97 9.19
C PRO A 7 6.44 5.34 10.49
N LEU A 8 6.71 4.05 10.71
CA LEU A 8 6.32 3.37 11.95
C LEU A 8 7.13 3.87 13.16
N ILE A 9 8.44 4.10 12.99
CA ILE A 9 9.26 4.68 14.04
C ILE A 9 8.81 6.12 14.33
N GLN A 10 8.55 6.92 13.30
CA GLN A 10 8.02 8.27 13.48
C GLN A 10 6.69 8.25 14.25
N LEU A 11 5.74 7.38 13.86
CA LEU A 11 4.47 7.23 14.56
C LEU A 11 4.66 6.81 16.03
N SER A 12 5.64 5.95 16.31
CA SER A 12 5.96 5.52 17.68
C SER A 12 6.61 6.63 18.52
N MET A 13 7.33 7.57 17.89
CA MET A 13 7.92 8.73 18.54
C MET A 13 6.87 9.81 18.81
N ASP A 14 5.94 9.99 17.88
CA ASP A 14 4.87 10.98 17.97
C ASP A 14 3.74 10.54 18.92
N CYS A 15 3.54 9.23 19.11
CA CYS A 15 2.56 8.70 20.05
C CYS A 15 3.07 8.74 21.49
N PRO A 16 2.32 9.34 22.45
CA PRO A 16 2.67 9.30 23.87
C PRO A 16 2.41 7.93 24.54
N TRP A 17 1.96 6.93 23.77
CA TRP A 17 1.59 5.60 24.26
C TRP A 17 2.85 4.72 24.33
N GLU A 18 3.07 4.05 25.45
CA GLU A 18 4.10 3.02 25.50
C GLU A 18 3.73 1.88 24.54
N LEU A 19 4.73 1.22 23.94
CA LEU A 19 4.52 0.06 23.03
C LEU A 19 3.55 -0.97 23.61
N LEU A 20 3.57 -1.14 24.94
CA LEU A 20 2.69 -2.02 25.69
C LEU A 20 1.20 -1.63 25.55
N ASP A 21 0.88 -0.34 25.51
CA ASP A 21 -0.51 0.11 25.39
C ASP A 21 -1.03 -0.07 23.96
N GLY A 22 -0.18 0.11 22.95
CA GLY A 22 -0.50 -0.29 21.58
C GLY A 22 -0.78 -1.79 21.47
N LEU A 23 0.01 -2.61 22.18
CA LEU A 23 -0.20 -4.06 22.23
C LEU A 23 -1.52 -4.43 22.93
N LYS A 24 -1.87 -3.74 24.03
CA LYS A 24 -3.15 -3.93 24.72
C LYS A 24 -4.34 -3.62 23.81
N VAL A 25 -4.28 -2.53 23.04
CA VAL A 25 -5.34 -2.18 22.07
C VAL A 25 -5.42 -3.24 20.96
N ALA A 26 -4.29 -3.68 20.43
CA ALA A 26 -4.25 -4.72 19.41
C ALA A 26 -4.78 -6.08 19.89
N LEU A 27 -4.74 -6.36 21.21
CA LEU A 27 -5.28 -7.57 21.81
C LEU A 27 -6.71 -7.41 22.34
N ASP A 28 -7.26 -6.18 22.40
CA ASP A 28 -8.60 -5.93 22.92
C ASP A 28 -9.68 -6.40 21.93
N PRO A 29 -10.47 -7.45 22.26
CA PRO A 29 -11.52 -7.93 21.37
C PRO A 29 -12.60 -6.89 21.10
N ARG A 30 -12.84 -5.96 22.03
CA ARG A 30 -13.87 -4.92 21.89
C ARG A 30 -13.49 -3.91 20.82
N PHE A 31 -12.22 -3.56 20.75
CA PHE A 31 -11.68 -2.69 19.70
C PHE A 31 -11.94 -3.29 18.31
N TRP A 32 -11.60 -4.58 18.13
CA TRP A 32 -11.84 -5.26 16.86
C TRP A 32 -13.33 -5.41 16.54
N LEU A 33 -14.18 -5.64 17.54
CA LEU A 33 -15.63 -5.69 17.34
C LEU A 33 -16.18 -4.36 16.82
N LEU A 34 -15.67 -3.23 17.34
CA LEU A 34 -16.02 -1.89 16.86
C LEU A 34 -15.54 -1.67 15.42
N CYS A 35 -14.29 -2.03 15.11
CA CYS A 35 -13.75 -1.96 13.75
C CYS A 35 -14.56 -2.79 12.76
N LEU A 36 -14.93 -4.03 13.12
CA LEU A 36 -15.74 -4.91 12.27
C LEU A 36 -17.19 -4.43 12.12
N SER A 37 -17.71 -3.68 13.10
CA SER A 37 -19.04 -3.06 13.02
C SER A 37 -19.04 -1.78 12.19
N ASP A 38 -17.89 -1.14 12.00
CA ASP A 38 -17.75 0.04 11.15
C ASP A 38 -17.61 -0.38 9.67
N MET A 39 -18.68 -0.14 8.91
CA MET A 39 -18.75 -0.43 7.48
C MET A 39 -17.67 0.31 6.66
N ARG A 40 -17.25 1.52 7.07
CA ARG A 40 -16.20 2.27 6.38
C ARG A 40 -14.85 1.63 6.62
N TRP A 41 -14.58 1.22 7.87
CA TRP A 41 -13.37 0.50 8.21
C TRP A 41 -13.29 -0.82 7.46
N LEU A 42 -14.36 -1.62 7.50
CA LEU A 42 -14.43 -2.91 6.80
C LEU A 42 -14.23 -2.75 5.29
N ARG A 43 -14.87 -1.73 4.69
CA ARG A 43 -14.67 -1.40 3.27
C ARG A 43 -13.20 -1.09 2.99
N ASN A 44 -12.60 -0.17 3.72
CA ASN A 44 -11.25 0.34 3.42
C ASN A 44 -10.15 -0.68 3.74
N GLN A 45 -10.33 -1.52 4.76
CA GLN A 45 -9.30 -2.42 5.25
C GLN A 45 -9.42 -3.84 4.73
N VAL A 46 -10.62 -4.28 4.33
CA VAL A 46 -10.87 -5.67 3.90
C VAL A 46 -11.44 -5.73 2.49
N ILE A 47 -12.62 -5.14 2.28
CA ILE A 47 -13.38 -5.35 1.04
C ILE A 47 -12.69 -4.71 -0.18
N ALA A 48 -12.31 -3.43 -0.09
CA ALA A 48 -11.65 -2.73 -1.19
C ALA A 48 -10.31 -3.38 -1.53
N PRO A 49 -9.36 -3.61 -0.58
CA PRO A 49 -8.13 -4.35 -0.86
C PRO A 49 -8.36 -5.72 -1.52
N LEU A 50 -9.29 -6.52 -0.99
CA LEU A 50 -9.55 -7.86 -1.52
C LEU A 50 -10.10 -7.81 -2.95
N THR A 51 -11.13 -6.99 -3.18
CA THR A 51 -11.80 -6.91 -4.48
C THR A 51 -10.90 -6.28 -5.55
N GLU A 52 -10.15 -5.24 -5.21
CA GLU A 52 -9.23 -4.57 -6.12
C GLU A 52 -8.07 -5.50 -6.50
N GLU A 53 -7.40 -6.13 -5.53
CA GLU A 53 -6.33 -7.08 -5.87
C GLU A 53 -6.88 -8.29 -6.64
N LEU A 54 -8.08 -8.79 -6.34
CA LEU A 54 -8.69 -9.87 -7.13
C LEU A 54 -8.87 -9.45 -8.60
N VAL A 55 -9.50 -8.30 -8.85
CA VAL A 55 -9.78 -7.82 -10.22
C VAL A 55 -8.50 -7.55 -10.99
N PHE A 56 -7.55 -6.84 -10.38
CA PHE A 56 -6.35 -6.43 -11.11
C PHE A 56 -5.30 -7.55 -11.16
N ARG A 57 -5.09 -8.34 -10.09
CA ARG A 57 -3.97 -9.31 -10.02
C ARG A 57 -4.41 -10.72 -10.37
N ALA A 58 -5.58 -11.16 -9.95
CA ALA A 58 -6.04 -12.52 -10.26
C ALA A 58 -6.80 -12.61 -11.60
N CYS A 59 -7.46 -11.52 -12.04
CA CYS A 59 -8.21 -11.52 -13.30
C CYS A 59 -7.45 -10.84 -14.45
N MET A 60 -7.09 -9.56 -14.30
CA MET A 60 -6.51 -8.79 -15.41
C MET A 60 -5.06 -9.18 -15.74
N LEU A 61 -4.20 -9.26 -14.72
CA LEU A 61 -2.78 -9.54 -14.92
C LEU A 61 -2.50 -10.89 -15.64
N PRO A 62 -3.14 -12.02 -15.30
CA PRO A 62 -2.90 -13.30 -15.98
C PRO A 62 -3.41 -13.32 -17.42
N MET A 63 -4.36 -12.46 -17.79
CA MET A 63 -4.75 -12.27 -19.19
C MET A 63 -3.73 -11.42 -19.97
N LEU A 64 -3.11 -10.43 -19.31
CA LEU A 64 -2.10 -9.57 -19.93
C LEU A 64 -0.77 -10.30 -20.18
N VAL A 65 -0.33 -11.16 -19.25
CA VAL A 65 0.98 -11.83 -19.32
C VAL A 65 1.16 -12.62 -20.65
N PRO A 66 0.22 -13.44 -21.13
CA PRO A 66 0.35 -14.13 -22.42
C PRO A 66 0.32 -13.20 -23.64
N CYS A 67 -0.31 -12.02 -23.51
CA CYS A 67 -0.48 -11.09 -24.63
C CYS A 67 0.71 -10.14 -24.81
N THR A 68 1.34 -9.73 -23.72
CA THR A 68 2.38 -8.67 -23.74
C THR A 68 3.71 -9.12 -23.14
N GLY A 69 3.78 -10.31 -22.55
CA GLY A 69 4.93 -10.79 -21.80
C GLY A 69 4.96 -10.26 -20.36
N LEU A 70 5.80 -10.89 -19.52
CA LEU A 70 5.82 -10.65 -18.08
C LEU A 70 6.16 -9.20 -17.71
N GLY A 71 7.23 -8.66 -18.30
CA GLY A 71 7.70 -7.30 -18.01
C GLY A 71 6.64 -6.24 -18.33
N PRO A 72 6.17 -6.15 -19.59
CA PRO A 72 5.12 -5.23 -19.97
C PRO A 72 3.83 -5.39 -19.14
N ALA A 73 3.38 -6.62 -18.88
CA ALA A 73 2.19 -6.86 -18.05
C ALA A 73 2.30 -6.28 -16.63
N VAL A 74 3.48 -6.41 -16.00
CA VAL A 74 3.77 -5.83 -14.67
C VAL A 74 3.70 -4.31 -14.67
N PHE A 75 3.96 -3.64 -15.79
CA PHE A 75 3.85 -2.18 -15.88
C PHE A 75 2.49 -1.71 -16.41
N THR A 76 1.85 -2.44 -17.33
CA THR A 76 0.58 -2.03 -17.94
C THR A 76 -0.61 -2.23 -16.98
N CYS A 77 -0.70 -3.38 -16.30
CA CYS A 77 -1.82 -3.63 -15.38
C CYS A 77 -1.96 -2.56 -14.28
N PRO A 78 -0.87 -2.11 -13.63
CA PRO A 78 -0.93 -1.02 -12.66
C PRO A 78 -1.36 0.33 -13.21
N LEU A 79 -1.17 0.60 -14.51
CA LEU A 79 -1.68 1.83 -15.11
C LEU A 79 -3.22 1.82 -15.14
N PHE A 80 -3.84 0.69 -15.46
CA PHE A 80 -5.30 0.55 -15.35
C PHE A 80 -5.78 0.70 -13.91
N PHE A 81 -5.04 0.15 -12.96
CA PHE A 81 -5.30 0.34 -11.53
C PHE A 81 -5.24 1.82 -11.12
N GLY A 82 -4.22 2.55 -11.57
CA GLY A 82 -4.09 3.99 -11.32
C GLY A 82 -5.21 4.82 -11.97
N VAL A 83 -5.59 4.51 -13.21
CA VAL A 83 -6.72 5.19 -13.89
C VAL A 83 -8.03 4.95 -13.15
N ALA A 84 -8.26 3.75 -12.62
CA ALA A 84 -9.48 3.45 -11.85
C ALA A 84 -9.65 4.39 -10.65
N HIS A 85 -8.57 4.92 -10.09
CA HIS A 85 -8.58 5.85 -8.96
C HIS A 85 -8.89 7.30 -9.34
N PHE A 86 -9.00 7.63 -10.64
CA PHE A 86 -9.43 8.96 -11.08
C PHE A 86 -10.88 9.30 -10.69
N HIS A 87 -11.68 8.33 -10.27
CA HIS A 87 -13.01 8.60 -9.73
C HIS A 87 -12.97 9.55 -8.51
N HIS A 88 -11.93 9.48 -7.66
CA HIS A 88 -11.72 10.44 -6.57
C HIS A 88 -11.46 11.87 -7.06
N VAL A 89 -10.75 12.01 -8.18
CA VAL A 89 -10.46 13.30 -8.80
C VAL A 89 -11.74 13.90 -9.39
N ILE A 90 -12.55 13.07 -10.06
CA ILE A 90 -13.86 13.46 -10.59
C ILE A 90 -14.77 13.95 -9.45
N GLU A 91 -14.73 13.26 -8.30
CA GLU A 91 -15.47 13.64 -7.10
C GLU A 91 -15.02 15.01 -6.56
N GLN A 92 -13.71 15.23 -6.41
CA GLN A 92 -13.15 16.52 -5.97
C GLN A 92 -13.50 17.68 -6.92
N LEU A 93 -13.45 17.44 -8.23
CA LEU A 93 -13.88 18.41 -9.25
C LEU A 93 -15.38 18.72 -9.14
N ARG A 94 -16.21 17.68 -8.95
CA ARG A 94 -17.67 17.82 -8.85
C ARG A 94 -18.11 18.62 -7.63
N PHE A 95 -17.44 18.43 -6.50
CA PHE A 95 -17.73 19.13 -5.24
C PHE A 95 -16.92 20.41 -5.03
N ARG A 96 -16.13 20.86 -6.02
CA ARG A 96 -15.28 22.07 -5.97
C ARG A 96 -14.39 22.13 -4.73
N GLN A 97 -13.79 21.00 -4.35
CA GLN A 97 -12.92 20.90 -3.18
C GLN A 97 -11.48 21.36 -3.50
N GLY A 98 -11.30 22.65 -3.82
CA GLY A 98 -9.98 23.26 -4.04
C GLY A 98 -9.80 23.93 -5.39
N SER A 99 -8.60 24.46 -5.63
CA SER A 99 -8.23 25.05 -6.91
C SER A 99 -7.98 23.97 -7.97
N THR A 100 -8.18 24.29 -9.25
CA THR A 100 -7.92 23.36 -10.36
C THR A 100 -6.48 22.82 -10.34
N ALA A 101 -5.51 23.67 -10.01
CA ALA A 101 -4.11 23.28 -9.86
C ALA A 101 -3.90 22.25 -8.72
N SER A 102 -4.54 22.46 -7.56
CA SER A 102 -4.44 21.52 -6.44
C SER A 102 -5.07 20.16 -6.73
N ILE A 103 -6.21 20.16 -7.45
CA ILE A 103 -6.90 18.93 -7.84
C ILE A 103 -6.08 18.16 -8.87
N PHE A 104 -5.48 18.86 -9.84
CA PHE A 104 -4.57 18.23 -10.80
C PHE A 104 -3.33 17.63 -10.15
N LEU A 105 -2.70 18.35 -9.21
CA LEU A 105 -1.53 17.85 -8.48
C LEU A 105 -1.88 16.62 -7.64
N SER A 106 -3.02 16.66 -6.94
CA SER A 106 -3.59 15.53 -6.21
C SER A 106 -3.82 14.32 -7.13
N ALA A 107 -4.41 14.55 -8.31
CA ALA A 107 -4.65 13.50 -9.31
C ALA A 107 -3.36 12.86 -9.82
N ALA A 108 -2.36 13.68 -10.18
CA ALA A 108 -1.08 13.21 -10.68
C ALA A 108 -0.33 12.40 -9.61
N PHE A 109 -0.38 12.87 -8.36
CA PHE A 109 0.20 12.17 -7.22
C PHE A 109 -0.51 10.83 -6.97
N GLN A 110 -1.86 10.84 -6.88
CA GLN A 110 -2.65 9.64 -6.65
C GLN A 110 -2.40 8.59 -7.74
N PHE A 111 -2.40 9.00 -9.01
CA PHE A 111 -2.11 8.10 -10.12
C PHE A 111 -0.70 7.51 -10.05
N SER A 112 0.31 8.35 -9.86
CA SER A 112 1.70 7.89 -9.83
C SER A 112 1.94 6.93 -8.66
N TYR A 113 1.43 7.29 -7.48
CA TYR A 113 1.54 6.50 -6.26
C TYR A 113 0.83 5.15 -6.40
N THR A 114 -0.42 5.15 -6.86
CA THR A 114 -1.21 3.92 -7.05
C THR A 114 -0.64 3.03 -8.15
N ALA A 115 -0.10 3.60 -9.23
CA ALA A 115 0.57 2.83 -10.27
C ALA A 115 1.85 2.15 -9.76
N VAL A 116 2.70 2.85 -8.99
CA VAL A 116 3.90 2.26 -8.38
C VAL A 116 3.51 1.15 -7.39
N PHE A 117 2.56 1.42 -6.51
CA PHE A 117 2.03 0.41 -5.59
C PHE A 117 1.51 -0.81 -6.37
N GLY A 118 0.79 -0.55 -7.46
CA GLY A 118 0.21 -1.61 -8.25
C GLY A 118 1.25 -2.48 -8.98
N ALA A 119 2.37 -1.89 -9.41
CA ALA A 119 3.49 -2.63 -10.00
C ALA A 119 4.17 -3.51 -8.95
N TYR A 120 4.32 -2.99 -7.73
CA TYR A 120 4.84 -3.74 -6.60
C TYR A 120 3.95 -4.94 -6.24
N THR A 121 2.63 -4.78 -6.16
CA THR A 121 1.73 -5.91 -5.86
C THR A 121 1.63 -6.90 -7.02
N ALA A 122 1.72 -6.45 -8.28
CA ALA A 122 1.83 -7.32 -9.44
C ALA A 122 3.12 -8.16 -9.39
N PHE A 123 4.25 -7.55 -9.03
CA PHE A 123 5.52 -8.25 -8.82
C PHE A 123 5.40 -9.33 -7.74
N ILE A 124 4.82 -9.01 -6.58
CA ILE A 124 4.61 -10.01 -5.51
C ILE A 124 3.72 -11.15 -6.00
N PHE A 125 2.60 -10.83 -6.66
CA PHE A 125 1.66 -11.84 -7.13
C PHE A 125 2.31 -12.82 -8.10
N ILE A 126 3.06 -12.33 -9.09
CA ILE A 126 3.77 -13.17 -10.06
C ILE A 126 4.82 -14.05 -9.40
N ARG A 127 5.56 -13.51 -8.42
CA ARG A 127 6.65 -14.21 -7.75
C ARG A 127 6.15 -15.27 -6.77
N THR A 128 5.05 -14.99 -6.08
CA THR A 128 4.54 -15.85 -5.00
C THR A 128 3.37 -16.74 -5.45
N GLY A 129 2.64 -16.36 -6.50
CA GLY A 129 1.40 -17.03 -6.92
C GLY A 129 0.21 -16.82 -5.98
N HIS A 130 0.38 -16.08 -4.88
CA HIS A 130 -0.64 -15.92 -3.84
C HIS A 130 -1.21 -14.51 -3.82
N LEU A 131 -2.54 -14.41 -3.75
CA LEU A 131 -3.25 -13.14 -3.66
C LEU A 131 -3.17 -12.51 -2.25
N ILE A 132 -2.95 -13.33 -1.22
CA ILE A 132 -2.93 -12.88 0.18
C ILE A 132 -1.84 -11.83 0.43
N GLY A 133 -0.64 -12.00 -0.14
CA GLY A 133 0.47 -11.05 0.01
C GLY A 133 0.13 -9.64 -0.49
N PRO A 134 -0.30 -9.48 -1.75
CA PRO A 134 -0.84 -8.24 -2.29
C PRO A 134 -1.95 -7.62 -1.45
N VAL A 135 -2.97 -8.40 -1.05
CA VAL A 135 -4.11 -7.91 -0.25
C VAL A 135 -3.64 -7.35 1.09
N LEU A 136 -2.76 -8.06 1.80
CA LEU A 136 -2.22 -7.58 3.08
C LEU A 136 -1.36 -6.31 2.90
N CYS A 137 -0.58 -6.23 1.82
CA CYS A 137 0.17 -5.01 1.51
C CYS A 137 -0.77 -3.83 1.26
N HIS A 138 -1.87 -4.06 0.54
CA HIS A 138 -2.87 -3.04 0.25
C HIS A 138 -3.57 -2.58 1.53
N SER A 139 -4.13 -3.49 2.34
CA SER A 139 -4.77 -3.16 3.62
C SER A 139 -3.85 -2.32 4.51
N PHE A 140 -2.58 -2.71 4.63
CA PHE A 140 -1.62 -1.95 5.43
C PHE A 140 -1.33 -0.55 4.88
N CYS A 141 -1.18 -0.40 3.56
CA CYS A 141 -1.02 0.91 2.94
C CYS A 141 -2.27 1.78 3.15
N ASN A 142 -3.48 1.20 3.11
CA ASN A 142 -4.72 1.93 3.43
C ASN A 142 -4.79 2.34 4.90
N TYR A 143 -4.18 1.58 5.81
CA TYR A 143 -4.12 1.92 7.23
C TYR A 143 -3.08 3.01 7.53
N ILE A 144 -1.85 2.87 7.04
CA ILE A 144 -0.75 3.81 7.34
C ILE A 144 -0.83 5.07 6.47
N GLY A 145 -1.29 4.94 5.23
CA GLY A 145 -1.33 6.02 4.25
C GLY A 145 0.06 6.36 3.68
N PHE A 146 0.13 7.50 2.99
CA PHE A 146 1.38 7.98 2.43
C PHE A 146 2.31 8.52 3.54
N PRO A 147 3.60 8.16 3.55
CA PRO A 147 4.57 8.67 4.51
C PRO A 147 4.61 10.21 4.57
N ALA A 148 4.48 10.78 5.76
CA ALA A 148 4.53 12.23 5.97
C ALA A 148 5.99 12.74 5.96
N ILE A 149 6.64 12.69 4.79
CA ILE A 149 8.07 13.04 4.63
C ILE A 149 8.37 14.47 5.09
N CYS A 150 7.49 15.43 4.81
CA CYS A 150 7.68 16.81 5.26
C CYS A 150 7.69 16.91 6.80
N ALA A 151 6.74 16.25 7.47
CA ALA A 151 6.70 16.18 8.92
C ALA A 151 7.93 15.47 9.50
N ALA A 152 8.45 14.45 8.81
CA ALA A 152 9.68 13.76 9.21
C ALA A 152 10.91 14.68 9.23
N LEU A 153 11.01 15.63 8.28
CA LEU A 153 12.12 16.59 8.19
C LEU A 153 12.03 17.70 9.25
N GLU A 154 10.81 18.03 9.68
CA GLU A 154 10.53 19.02 10.72
C GLU A 154 10.56 18.43 12.15
N HIS A 155 10.64 17.10 12.27
CA HIS A 155 10.60 16.40 13.56
C HIS A 155 11.81 16.78 14.45
N PRO A 156 11.62 16.94 15.79
CA PRO A 156 12.71 17.26 16.71
C PRO A 156 13.89 16.28 16.65
N GLN A 157 13.61 15.02 16.36
CA GLN A 157 14.60 13.94 16.18
C GLN A 157 14.79 13.57 14.69
N ARG A 158 14.75 14.54 13.79
CA ARG A 158 14.84 14.36 12.32
C ARG A 158 15.95 13.41 11.85
N LEU A 159 17.13 13.43 12.48
CA LEU A 159 18.24 12.56 12.08
C LEU A 159 17.91 11.09 12.28
N THR A 160 17.32 10.75 13.42
CA THR A 160 16.86 9.39 13.72
C THR A 160 15.75 8.97 12.78
N VAL A 161 14.76 9.84 12.57
CA VAL A 161 13.63 9.54 11.67
C VAL A 161 14.13 9.29 10.25
N VAL A 162 14.90 10.23 9.67
CA VAL A 162 15.46 10.10 8.32
C VAL A 162 16.34 8.84 8.20
N PHE A 163 17.14 8.52 9.22
CA PHE A 163 17.92 7.28 9.24
C PHE A 163 17.02 6.05 9.09
N PHE A 164 15.91 5.94 9.83
CA PHE A 164 15.00 4.80 9.71
C PHE A 164 14.21 4.77 8.40
N TYR A 165 13.92 5.93 7.79
CA TYR A 165 13.37 5.99 6.44
C TYR A 165 14.35 5.41 5.41
N MET A 166 15.62 5.83 5.47
CA MET A 166 16.67 5.34 4.57
C MET A 166 16.97 3.85 4.82
N LEU A 167 17.01 3.43 6.08
CA LEU A 167 17.19 2.03 6.45
C LEU A 167 16.02 1.17 5.94
N GLY A 168 14.78 1.62 6.12
CA GLY A 168 13.59 0.92 5.61
C GLY A 168 13.63 0.75 4.08
N MET A 169 14.03 1.80 3.36
CA MET A 169 14.24 1.74 1.91
C MET A 169 15.36 0.76 1.53
N GLY A 170 16.52 0.84 2.17
CA GLY A 170 17.65 -0.04 1.90
C GLY A 170 17.32 -1.51 2.16
N LEU A 171 16.72 -1.80 3.31
CA LEU A 171 16.26 -3.14 3.66
C LEU A 171 15.18 -3.63 2.69
N PHE A 172 14.25 -2.77 2.27
CA PHE A 172 13.24 -3.14 1.28
C PHE A 172 13.88 -3.59 -0.03
N LEU A 173 14.85 -2.83 -0.57
CA LEU A 173 15.52 -3.17 -1.82
C LEU A 173 16.32 -4.49 -1.72
N VAL A 174 17.00 -4.71 -0.59
CA VAL A 174 17.79 -5.94 -0.36
C VAL A 174 16.89 -7.16 -0.15
N LEU A 175 15.79 -7.00 0.60
CA LEU A 175 14.92 -8.10 1.00
C LEU A 175 13.80 -8.39 0.01
N LEU A 176 13.52 -7.50 -0.96
CA LEU A 176 12.42 -7.68 -1.91
C LEU A 176 12.49 -9.02 -2.65
N HIS A 177 13.65 -9.35 -3.22
CA HIS A 177 13.82 -10.59 -3.98
C HIS A 177 13.94 -11.84 -3.10
N PRO A 178 14.73 -11.85 -2.01
CA PRO A 178 14.79 -12.99 -1.09
C PRO A 178 13.45 -13.33 -0.43
N MET A 179 12.70 -12.32 0.03
CA MET A 179 11.41 -12.55 0.71
C MET A 179 10.28 -12.97 -0.24
N THR A 180 10.49 -12.79 -1.55
CA THR A 180 9.53 -13.21 -2.59
C THR A 180 10.06 -14.39 -3.39
N ASP A 181 10.95 -15.21 -2.82
CA ASP A 181 11.42 -16.44 -3.47
C ASP A 181 10.26 -17.45 -3.62
N PRO A 182 9.89 -17.86 -4.85
CA PRO A 182 8.83 -18.83 -5.10
C PRO A 182 9.02 -20.13 -4.34
N ALA A 183 10.26 -20.51 -4.01
CA ALA A 183 10.56 -21.71 -3.24
C ALA A 183 9.83 -21.74 -1.88
N PHE A 184 9.56 -20.58 -1.26
CA PHE A 184 8.83 -20.50 0.00
C PHE A 184 7.31 -20.64 -0.14
N PHE A 185 6.79 -20.45 -1.35
CA PHE A 185 5.34 -20.35 -1.60
C PHE A 185 4.76 -21.57 -2.32
N GLY A 186 5.60 -22.56 -2.61
CA GLY A 186 5.25 -23.78 -3.33
C GLY A 186 5.20 -23.56 -4.85
N TYR A 187 5.35 -24.65 -5.61
CA TYR A 187 5.21 -24.62 -7.06
C TYR A 187 3.73 -24.46 -7.43
N LEU A 188 3.30 -23.23 -7.70
CA LEU A 188 2.08 -23.00 -8.48
C LEU A 188 2.47 -22.97 -9.96
N PRO A 189 1.86 -23.82 -10.81
CA PRO A 189 2.06 -23.76 -12.24
C PRO A 189 1.39 -22.47 -12.73
N ILE A 190 2.18 -21.50 -13.17
CA ILE A 190 1.71 -20.44 -14.08
C ILE A 190 2.19 -20.82 -15.47
#